data_AF-C0P5C8-F1
#
_entry.id   AF-C0P5C8-F1
#
_cell.length_a   1.000
_cell.length_b   1.000
_cell.length_c   1.000
_cell.angle_alpha   90.00
_cell.angle_beta   90.00
_cell.angle_gamma   90.00
#
_symmetry.space_group_name_H-M   'P 1'
#
loop_
_entity.id
_entity.type
_entity.pdbx_description
1 polymer ?
#
loop_
_entity_poly.entity_id
_entity_poly.type
_entity_poly.pdbx_seq_one_letter_code
_entity_poly.pdbx_strand_id
1 'polypeptide(L)'
;MEACITPLPEVSSARDVAGGAVKKWPQRLTAVPPRVSRGTIKGVTARSFAQDTALWRKRVRHYKSVISQFEQKGRYRNVLDMNARLGGFAAALASAGDPLWVMNMVPTVGNTTTLGAIYERGLIGSYQDWCEGMSTYPRTYDLIHADSVFTLYRNRCQMDRILLEMDRILRPRGTVIIREDVDLLVKVKSLADGMRWESQIVDHEDGPLVREKILLVVKTYWTAHEAMTKISSRTVK
;
A
#
# COMPACT_ATOMS: atom_id res chain seq x y z
N MET A 1 -24.19 -16.94 15.41
CA MET A 1 -23.49 -16.30 14.27
C MET A 1 -24.36 -16.52 13.05
N GLU A 2 -24.89 -15.45 12.45
CA GLU A 2 -25.57 -15.56 11.15
C GLU A 2 -24.51 -15.79 10.06
N ALA A 3 -24.86 -16.57 9.04
CA ALA A 3 -23.96 -16.81 7.92
C ALA A 3 -23.79 -15.50 7.14
N CYS A 4 -22.56 -14.96 7.08
CA CYS A 4 -22.22 -13.80 6.27
C CYS A 4 -22.07 -14.22 4.80
N ILE A 5 -23.18 -14.62 4.18
CA ILE A 5 -23.24 -14.89 2.74
C ILE A 5 -23.69 -13.60 2.08
N THR A 6 -22.82 -12.97 1.30
CA THR A 6 -23.23 -11.85 0.44
C THR A 6 -23.91 -12.42 -0.79
N PRO A 7 -25.24 -12.31 -0.95
CA PRO A 7 -25.92 -12.88 -2.11
C PRO A 7 -25.44 -12.19 -3.38
N LEU A 8 -25.29 -12.97 -4.45
CA LEU A 8 -25.05 -12.40 -5.78
C LEU A 8 -26.28 -11.59 -6.20
N PRO A 9 -26.11 -10.44 -6.88
CA PRO A 9 -27.24 -9.69 -7.39
C PRO A 9 -28.10 -10.53 -8.33
N GLU A 10 -29.41 -10.45 -8.20
CA GLU A 10 -30.34 -11.16 -9.07
C GLU A 10 -30.16 -10.74 -10.53
N VAL A 11 -30.38 -11.71 -11.43
CA VAL A 11 -30.29 -11.53 -12.87
C VAL A 11 -31.60 -11.94 -13.53
N SER A 12 -32.03 -11.19 -14.53
CA SER A 12 -33.27 -11.42 -15.28
C SER A 12 -33.15 -12.54 -16.32
N SER A 13 -31.95 -12.80 -16.83
CA SER A 13 -31.68 -13.76 -17.89
C SER A 13 -30.46 -14.62 -17.57
N ALA A 14 -30.45 -15.87 -18.04
CA ALA A 14 -29.30 -16.77 -17.96
C ALA A 14 -28.05 -16.23 -18.70
N ARG A 15 -28.21 -15.23 -19.57
CA ARG A 15 -27.11 -14.55 -20.28
C ARG A 15 -26.50 -13.40 -19.48
N ASP A 16 -27.16 -12.94 -18.43
CA ASP A 16 -26.71 -11.82 -17.62
C ASP A 16 -25.70 -12.29 -16.58
N VAL A 17 -24.67 -11.49 -16.36
CA VAL A 17 -23.66 -11.76 -15.33
C VAL A 17 -24.08 -11.09 -14.03
N ALA A 18 -24.34 -11.87 -12.99
CA ALA A 18 -24.64 -11.36 -11.65
C ALA A 18 -23.49 -10.46 -11.15
N GLY A 19 -23.82 -9.23 -10.74
CA GLY A 19 -22.82 -8.21 -10.41
C GLY A 19 -22.24 -7.43 -11.60
N GLY A 20 -22.52 -7.84 -12.84
CA GLY A 20 -22.12 -7.16 -14.08
C GLY A 20 -20.88 -7.76 -14.73
N ALA A 21 -20.82 -7.71 -16.06
CA ALA A 21 -19.71 -8.26 -16.82
C ALA A 21 -18.43 -7.44 -16.64
N VAL A 22 -17.33 -8.11 -16.26
CA VAL A 22 -15.99 -7.51 -16.18
C VAL A 22 -15.23 -7.72 -17.49
N LYS A 23 -14.34 -6.79 -17.84
CA LYS A 23 -13.43 -6.97 -18.99
C LYS A 23 -12.43 -8.10 -18.71
N LYS A 24 -11.84 -8.65 -19.77
CA LYS A 24 -10.74 -9.63 -19.62
C LYS A 24 -9.48 -8.94 -19.09
N TRP A 25 -8.57 -9.74 -18.55
CA TRP A 25 -7.23 -9.28 -18.20
C TRP A 25 -6.40 -9.06 -19.48
N PRO A 26 -5.56 -8.02 -19.57
CA PRO A 26 -5.28 -6.98 -18.55
C PRO A 26 -6.21 -5.76 -18.59
N GLN A 27 -7.17 -5.70 -19.52
CA GLN A 27 -8.00 -4.51 -19.73
C GLN A 27 -8.83 -4.10 -18.49
N ARG A 28 -9.28 -5.08 -17.69
CA ARG A 28 -10.01 -4.80 -16.43
C ARG A 28 -9.22 -4.03 -15.37
N LEU A 29 -7.89 -3.96 -15.46
CA LEU A 29 -7.08 -3.16 -14.52
C LEU A 29 -7.48 -1.69 -14.50
N THR A 30 -7.96 -1.16 -15.63
CA THR A 30 -8.23 0.27 -15.82
C THR A 30 -9.66 0.55 -16.27
N ALA A 31 -10.41 -0.49 -16.65
CA ALA A 31 -11.84 -0.37 -16.93
C ALA A 31 -12.61 -0.04 -15.64
N VAL A 32 -13.65 0.79 -15.75
CA VAL A 32 -14.53 1.13 -14.63
C VAL A 32 -15.26 -0.14 -14.16
N PRO A 33 -15.12 -0.52 -12.87
CA PRO A 33 -15.78 -1.70 -12.33
C PRO A 33 -17.32 -1.56 -12.38
N PRO A 34 -18.08 -2.63 -12.69
CA PRO A 34 -19.55 -2.58 -12.70
C PRO A 34 -20.17 -1.99 -11.44
N ARG A 35 -19.58 -2.27 -10.27
CA ARG A 35 -20.06 -1.76 -8.98
C ARG A 35 -19.90 -0.24 -8.82
N VAL A 36 -18.88 0.33 -9.45
CA VAL A 36 -18.68 1.79 -9.52
C VAL A 36 -19.70 2.39 -10.48
N SER A 37 -19.92 1.79 -11.64
CA SER A 37 -20.92 2.25 -12.61
C SER A 37 -22.35 2.21 -12.06
N ARG A 38 -22.66 1.24 -11.19
CA ARG A 38 -23.95 1.11 -10.49
C ARG A 38 -24.09 2.03 -9.26
N GLY A 39 -23.03 2.77 -8.89
CA GLY A 39 -23.05 3.65 -7.72
C GLY A 39 -23.13 2.93 -6.37
N THR A 40 -22.81 1.64 -6.31
CA THR A 40 -22.89 0.85 -5.06
C THR A 40 -21.83 1.26 -4.04
N ILE A 41 -20.69 1.79 -4.50
CA ILE A 41 -19.64 2.33 -3.62
C ILE A 41 -19.94 3.82 -3.37
N LYS A 42 -20.35 4.15 -2.15
CA LYS A 42 -20.65 5.53 -1.75
C LYS A 42 -19.43 6.43 -2.00
N GLY A 43 -19.67 7.57 -2.67
CA GLY A 43 -18.64 8.57 -2.95
C GLY A 43 -17.68 8.24 -4.11
N VAL A 44 -17.83 7.10 -4.79
CA VAL A 44 -16.99 6.72 -5.93
C VAL A 44 -17.82 6.71 -7.21
N THR A 45 -17.41 7.53 -8.17
CA THR A 45 -18.02 7.63 -9.51
C THR A 45 -17.08 7.08 -10.57
N ALA A 46 -17.58 6.82 -11.78
CA ALA A 46 -16.73 6.46 -12.91
C ALA A 46 -15.64 7.51 -13.19
N ARG A 47 -15.98 8.81 -13.02
CA ARG A 47 -15.03 9.91 -13.17
C ARG A 47 -13.95 9.89 -12.09
N SER A 48 -14.31 9.74 -10.82
CA SER A 48 -13.34 9.72 -9.74
C SER A 48 -12.44 8.48 -9.80
N PHE A 49 -12.96 7.32 -10.24
CA PHE A 49 -12.17 6.12 -10.51
C PHE A 49 -11.15 6.32 -11.63
N ALA A 50 -11.54 6.98 -12.73
CA ALA A 50 -10.62 7.29 -13.83
C ALA A 50 -9.53 8.27 -13.38
N GLN A 51 -9.88 9.28 -12.57
CA GLN A 51 -8.94 10.23 -11.97
C GLN A 51 -7.95 9.52 -11.03
N ASP A 52 -8.43 8.62 -10.16
CA ASP A 52 -7.57 7.80 -9.28
C ASP A 52 -6.59 6.95 -10.10
N THR A 53 -7.06 6.31 -11.16
CA THR A 53 -6.19 5.50 -12.04
C THR A 53 -5.13 6.35 -12.73
N ALA A 54 -5.47 7.55 -13.20
CA ALA A 54 -4.49 8.48 -13.79
C ALA A 54 -3.49 9.02 -12.76
N LEU A 55 -3.96 9.34 -11.55
CA LEU A 55 -3.14 9.79 -10.44
C LEU A 55 -2.10 8.74 -10.06
N TRP A 56 -2.50 7.48 -9.87
CA TRP A 56 -1.56 6.42 -9.51
C TRP A 56 -0.52 6.13 -10.58
N ARG A 57 -0.86 6.25 -11.88
CA ARG A 57 0.14 6.19 -12.95
C ARG A 57 1.17 7.32 -12.86
N LYS A 58 0.76 8.52 -12.44
CA LYS A 58 1.69 9.64 -12.20
C LYS A 58 2.57 9.38 -10.98
N ARG A 59 1.97 9.00 -9.85
CA ARG A 59 2.67 8.70 -8.58
C ARG A 59 3.69 7.59 -8.73
N VAL A 60 3.33 6.47 -9.37
CA VAL A 60 4.25 5.35 -9.61
C VAL A 60 5.43 5.76 -10.49
N ARG A 61 5.21 6.60 -11.52
CA ARG A 61 6.33 7.14 -12.33
C ARG A 61 7.27 7.99 -11.48
N HIS A 62 6.74 8.84 -10.60
CA HIS A 62 7.55 9.63 -9.67
C HIS A 62 8.33 8.76 -8.67
N TYR A 63 7.69 7.71 -8.12
CA TYR A 63 8.38 6.75 -7.25
C TYR A 63 9.56 6.09 -7.97
N LYS A 64 9.38 5.68 -9.24
CA LYS A 64 10.46 5.12 -10.04
C LYS A 64 11.61 6.10 -10.27
N SER A 65 11.33 7.41 -10.43
CA SER A 65 12.39 8.40 -10.62
C SER A 65 13.17 8.73 -9.34
N VAL A 66 12.55 8.63 -8.16
CA VAL A 66 13.20 9.00 -6.90
C VAL A 66 13.78 7.81 -6.13
N ILE A 67 13.33 6.59 -6.46
CA ILE A 67 13.81 5.34 -5.87
C ILE A 67 14.63 4.60 -6.93
N SER A 68 15.96 4.82 -6.92
CA SER A 68 16.87 4.18 -7.89
C SER A 68 16.82 2.65 -7.90
N GLN A 69 16.39 2.03 -6.80
CA GLN A 69 16.24 0.57 -6.68
C GLN A 69 14.95 0.02 -7.31
N PHE A 70 13.96 0.86 -7.63
CA PHE A 70 12.65 0.40 -8.11
C PHE A 70 12.71 -0.28 -9.47
N GLU A 71 13.61 0.17 -10.35
CA GLU A 71 13.80 -0.41 -11.68
C GLU A 71 14.76 -1.61 -11.70
N GLN A 72 15.39 -1.93 -10.56
CA GLN A 72 16.26 -3.10 -10.46
C GLN A 72 15.44 -4.38 -10.56
N LYS A 73 15.57 -5.10 -11.67
CA LYS A 73 14.84 -6.35 -11.91
C LYS A 73 15.06 -7.34 -10.78
N GLY A 74 13.97 -7.85 -10.22
CA GLY A 74 13.98 -8.88 -9.17
C GLY A 74 14.24 -8.35 -7.76
N ARG A 75 14.45 -7.04 -7.58
CA ARG A 75 14.65 -6.39 -6.27
C ARG A 75 13.43 -6.46 -5.37
N TYR A 76 12.25 -6.29 -5.97
CA TYR A 76 10.95 -6.39 -5.32
C TYR A 76 10.15 -7.49 -6.00
N ARG A 77 9.45 -8.31 -5.22
CA ARG A 77 8.53 -9.34 -5.73
C ARG A 77 7.23 -9.32 -4.95
N ASN A 78 7.31 -9.24 -3.63
CA ASN A 78 6.16 -9.22 -2.73
C ASN A 78 5.96 -7.80 -2.19
N VAL A 79 4.86 -7.18 -2.59
CA VAL A 79 4.50 -5.81 -2.23
C VAL A 79 3.23 -5.82 -1.40
N LEU A 80 3.21 -5.04 -0.32
CA LEU A 80 2.01 -4.78 0.47
C LEU A 80 1.57 -3.33 0.24
N ASP A 81 0.31 -3.13 -0.13
CA ASP A 81 -0.30 -1.80 -0.14
C ASP A 81 -1.24 -1.68 1.05
N MET A 82 -0.84 -0.91 2.06
CA MET A 82 -1.54 -0.83 3.35
C MET A 82 -2.88 -0.09 3.27
N ASN A 83 -3.07 0.75 2.25
CA ASN A 83 -4.31 1.49 2.03
C ASN A 83 -4.62 1.55 0.54
N ALA A 84 -5.04 0.42 -0.01
CA ALA A 84 -5.19 0.27 -1.46
C ALA A 84 -6.32 1.10 -2.05
N ARG A 85 -7.30 1.56 -1.23
CA ARG A 85 -8.51 2.26 -1.69
C ARG A 85 -9.15 1.48 -2.85
N LEU A 86 -8.98 1.96 -4.10
CA LEU A 86 -9.54 1.34 -5.31
C LEU A 86 -8.57 0.38 -6.04
N GLY A 87 -7.41 0.07 -5.45
CA GLY A 87 -6.36 -0.76 -6.05
C GLY A 87 -5.55 -0.03 -7.13
N GLY A 88 -5.51 1.31 -7.09
CA GLY A 88 -4.89 2.13 -8.13
C GLY A 88 -3.37 1.97 -8.20
N PHE A 89 -2.69 1.85 -7.05
CA PHE A 89 -1.24 1.62 -6.99
C PHE A 89 -0.85 0.29 -7.65
N ALA A 90 -1.47 -0.82 -7.23
CA ALA A 90 -1.24 -2.13 -7.84
C ALA A 90 -1.59 -2.16 -9.34
N ALA A 91 -2.69 -1.51 -9.74
CA ALA A 91 -3.06 -1.43 -11.15
C ALA A 91 -2.06 -0.63 -11.99
N ALA A 92 -1.47 0.43 -11.43
CA ALA A 92 -0.44 1.21 -12.10
C ALA A 92 0.86 0.41 -12.29
N LEU A 93 1.29 -0.35 -11.28
CA LEU A 93 2.44 -1.25 -11.39
C LEU A 93 2.21 -2.37 -12.43
N ALA A 94 1.06 -3.04 -12.36
CA ALA A 94 0.71 -4.09 -13.31
C ALA A 94 0.60 -3.55 -14.75
N SER A 95 0.04 -2.34 -14.93
CA SER A 95 -0.05 -1.69 -16.24
C SER A 95 1.30 -1.25 -16.79
N ALA A 96 2.29 -0.99 -15.92
CA ALA A 96 3.66 -0.68 -16.30
C ALA A 96 4.49 -1.93 -16.66
N GLY A 97 3.90 -3.13 -16.56
CA GLY A 97 4.57 -4.39 -16.87
C GLY A 97 5.50 -4.88 -15.76
N ASP A 98 5.39 -4.34 -14.55
CA ASP A 98 6.22 -4.78 -13.42
C ASP A 98 5.74 -6.16 -12.92
N PRO A 99 6.61 -7.19 -12.86
CA PRO A 99 6.24 -8.54 -12.41
C PRO A 99 6.16 -8.62 -10.87
N LEU A 100 5.35 -7.74 -10.27
CA LEU A 100 5.19 -7.60 -8.83
C LEU A 100 3.86 -8.20 -8.37
N TRP A 101 3.92 -8.96 -7.28
CA TRP A 101 2.74 -9.42 -6.57
C TRP A 101 2.37 -8.41 -5.50
N VAL A 102 1.19 -7.79 -5.63
CA VAL A 102 0.72 -6.76 -4.70
C VAL A 102 -0.48 -7.28 -3.90
N MET A 103 -0.30 -7.41 -2.59
CA MET A 103 -1.40 -7.63 -1.64
C MET A 103 -2.03 -6.27 -1.29
N ASN A 104 -3.29 -6.09 -1.69
CA ASN A 104 -4.01 -4.82 -1.49
C ASN A 104 -4.84 -4.87 -0.22
N MET A 105 -4.54 -4.00 0.75
CA MET A 105 -5.25 -3.95 2.01
C MET A 105 -6.26 -2.81 2.03
N VAL A 106 -7.48 -3.11 2.47
CA VAL A 106 -8.51 -2.10 2.72
C VAL A 106 -8.65 -1.94 4.24
N PRO A 107 -8.24 -0.79 4.81
CA PRO A 107 -8.40 -0.52 6.23
C PRO A 107 -9.85 -0.62 6.71
N THR A 108 -10.09 -1.35 7.79
CA THR A 108 -11.44 -1.49 8.40
C THR A 108 -11.95 -0.18 9.02
N VAL A 109 -11.03 0.73 9.36
CA VAL A 109 -11.34 2.07 9.89
C VAL A 109 -12.06 2.95 8.85
N GLY A 110 -11.88 2.66 7.55
CA GLY A 110 -12.57 3.38 6.49
C GLY A 110 -14.04 2.97 6.36
N ASN A 111 -14.95 3.94 6.27
CA ASN A 111 -16.39 3.70 6.09
C ASN A 111 -16.77 3.24 4.66
N THR A 112 -15.80 2.84 3.84
CA THR A 112 -16.01 2.57 2.40
C THR A 112 -15.48 1.19 2.04
N THR A 113 -16.37 0.31 1.57
CA THR A 113 -16.04 -1.06 1.16
C THR A 113 -15.59 -1.11 -0.29
N THR A 114 -14.30 -0.86 -0.52
CA THR A 114 -13.71 -0.80 -1.86
C THR A 114 -13.13 -2.12 -2.37
N LEU A 115 -13.07 -3.16 -1.52
CA LEU A 115 -12.47 -4.45 -1.84
C LEU A 115 -13.10 -5.13 -3.07
N GLY A 116 -14.43 -5.00 -3.24
CA GLY A 116 -15.12 -5.51 -4.43
C GLY A 116 -14.62 -4.87 -5.74
N ALA A 117 -14.27 -3.58 -5.70
CA ALA A 117 -13.71 -2.89 -6.86
C ALA A 117 -12.29 -3.41 -7.19
N ILE A 118 -11.50 -3.73 -6.17
CA ILE A 118 -10.16 -4.33 -6.33
C ILE A 118 -10.27 -5.69 -7.02
N TYR A 119 -11.21 -6.54 -6.60
CA TYR A 119 -11.47 -7.84 -7.22
C TYR A 119 -11.99 -7.72 -8.66
N GLU A 120 -12.88 -6.76 -8.94
CA GLU A 120 -13.37 -6.50 -10.30
C GLU A 120 -12.26 -6.03 -11.25
N ARG A 121 -11.19 -5.38 -10.73
CA ARG A 121 -9.96 -5.07 -11.48
C ARG A 121 -9.07 -6.30 -11.71
N GLY A 122 -9.36 -7.43 -11.05
CA GLY A 122 -8.56 -8.64 -11.10
C GLY A 122 -7.36 -8.67 -10.18
N LEU A 123 -7.36 -7.81 -9.16
CA LEU A 123 -6.32 -7.75 -8.14
C LEU A 123 -6.77 -8.54 -6.92
N ILE A 124 -5.82 -8.92 -6.07
CA ILE A 124 -6.10 -9.59 -4.80
C ILE A 124 -6.00 -8.61 -3.64
N GLY A 125 -6.68 -8.91 -2.54
CA GLY A 125 -6.66 -8.06 -1.36
C GLY A 125 -7.52 -8.61 -0.23
N SER A 126 -7.42 -7.98 0.93
CA SER A 126 -8.25 -8.27 2.10
C SER A 126 -8.45 -7.02 2.97
N TYR A 127 -9.30 -7.14 3.99
CA TYR A 127 -9.43 -6.12 5.02
C TYR A 127 -8.35 -6.29 6.09
N GLN A 128 -7.91 -5.18 6.70
CA GLN A 128 -7.02 -5.19 7.86
C GLN A 128 -7.24 -3.99 8.76
N ASP A 129 -7.18 -4.23 10.07
CA ASP A 129 -7.03 -3.16 11.06
C ASP A 129 -5.54 -3.04 11.41
N TRP A 130 -4.92 -1.88 11.15
CA TRP A 130 -3.50 -1.66 11.44
C TRP A 130 -3.22 -1.36 12.91
N CYS A 131 -4.24 -1.29 13.75
CA CYS A 131 -4.07 -1.34 15.20
C CYS A 131 -3.83 -2.78 15.71
N GLU A 132 -4.12 -3.77 14.86
CA GLU A 132 -3.92 -5.19 15.11
C GLU A 132 -2.82 -5.76 14.21
N GLY A 133 -2.19 -6.85 14.65
CA GLY A 133 -1.21 -7.56 13.86
C GLY A 133 -1.84 -8.21 12.63
N MET A 134 -1.19 -8.13 11.48
CA MET A 134 -1.61 -8.83 10.27
C MET A 134 -1.31 -10.32 10.41
N SER A 135 -2.26 -11.17 10.03
CA SER A 135 -2.09 -12.64 10.02
C SER A 135 -1.17 -13.10 8.88
N THR A 136 0.10 -12.74 8.96
CA THR A 136 1.15 -13.09 8.01
C THR A 136 2.46 -13.40 8.74
N TYR A 137 3.33 -14.18 8.10
CA TYR A 137 4.63 -14.50 8.66
C TYR A 137 5.51 -13.24 8.73
N PRO A 138 6.35 -13.10 9.78
CA PRO A 138 7.35 -12.05 9.80
C PRO A 138 8.24 -12.10 8.55
N ARG A 139 8.70 -10.94 8.06
CA ARG A 139 9.58 -10.84 6.88
C ARG A 139 8.97 -11.44 5.60
N THR A 140 7.72 -11.15 5.33
CA THR A 140 7.02 -11.59 4.11
C THR A 140 7.29 -10.67 2.92
N TYR A 141 7.22 -9.34 3.12
CA TYR A 141 7.21 -8.37 2.03
C TYR A 141 8.58 -7.73 1.77
N ASP A 142 8.88 -7.44 0.50
CA ASP A 142 10.07 -6.71 0.07
C ASP A 142 9.82 -5.20 0.05
N LEU A 143 8.58 -4.79 -0.22
CA LEU A 143 8.14 -3.41 -0.26
C LEU A 143 6.81 -3.22 0.47
N ILE A 144 6.71 -2.21 1.31
CA ILE A 144 5.46 -1.76 1.92
C ILE A 144 5.14 -0.35 1.42
N HIS A 145 3.94 -0.16 0.90
CA HIS A 145 3.42 1.13 0.50
C HIS A 145 2.31 1.56 1.46
N ALA A 146 2.40 2.79 1.96
CA ALA A 146 1.46 3.35 2.93
C ALA A 146 1.03 4.77 2.48
N ASP A 147 -0.14 4.88 1.86
CA ASP A 147 -0.75 6.16 1.49
C ASP A 147 -1.77 6.61 2.54
N SER A 148 -1.49 7.75 3.19
CA SER A 148 -2.39 8.36 4.20
C SER A 148 -2.76 7.44 5.37
N VAL A 149 -1.94 6.43 5.69
CA VAL A 149 -2.21 5.45 6.75
C VAL A 149 -2.17 6.09 8.14
N PHE A 150 -1.17 6.93 8.43
CA PHE A 150 -1.03 7.56 9.74
C PHE A 150 -2.09 8.64 9.97
N THR A 151 -2.52 9.34 8.92
CA THR A 151 -3.68 10.23 8.97
C THR A 151 -4.95 9.44 9.27
N LEU A 152 -5.17 8.30 8.59
CA LEU A 152 -6.35 7.46 8.79
C LEU A 152 -6.45 6.90 10.22
N TYR A 153 -5.32 6.56 10.84
CA TYR A 153 -5.26 5.94 12.16
C TYR A 153 -4.92 6.91 13.31
N ARG A 154 -4.74 8.21 13.04
CA ARG A 154 -4.26 9.24 13.99
C ARG A 154 -4.95 9.20 15.37
N ASN A 155 -6.26 8.92 15.41
CA ASN A 155 -7.08 8.92 16.63
C ASN A 155 -7.57 7.51 17.01
N ARG A 156 -6.99 6.46 16.42
CA ARG A 156 -7.42 5.05 16.60
C ARG A 156 -6.35 4.22 17.28
N CYS A 157 -5.09 4.36 16.87
CA CYS A 157 -3.96 3.75 17.55
C CYS A 157 -2.69 4.57 17.38
N GLN A 158 -1.71 4.27 18.23
CA GLN A 158 -0.43 4.94 18.24
C GLN A 158 0.41 4.56 17.01
N MET A 159 1.18 5.52 16.48
CA MET A 159 1.96 5.36 15.24
C MET A 159 3.06 4.30 15.38
N ASP A 160 3.61 4.14 16.58
CA ASP A 160 4.63 3.15 16.92
C ASP A 160 4.11 1.72 16.73
N ARG A 161 2.86 1.42 17.08
CA ARG A 161 2.25 0.09 16.84
C ARG A 161 2.19 -0.25 15.35
N ILE A 162 1.79 0.71 14.52
CA ILE A 162 1.74 0.54 13.06
C ILE A 162 3.16 0.31 12.53
N LEU A 163 4.13 1.12 12.98
CA LEU A 163 5.52 0.99 12.57
C LEU A 163 6.17 -0.33 13.00
N LEU A 164 5.85 -0.83 14.20
CA LEU A 164 6.30 -2.14 14.67
C LEU A 164 5.72 -3.27 13.83
N GLU A 165 4.46 -3.17 13.41
CA GLU A 165 3.86 -4.15 12.51
C GLU A 165 4.52 -4.12 11.12
N MET A 166 4.79 -2.92 10.59
CA MET A 166 5.57 -2.75 9.36
C MET A 166 6.96 -3.38 9.50
N ASP A 167 7.64 -3.18 10.64
CA ASP A 167 8.95 -3.81 10.91
C ASP A 167 8.87 -5.32 10.93
N ARG A 168 7.86 -5.89 11.61
CA ARG A 168 7.68 -7.33 11.73
C ARG A 168 7.52 -7.99 10.36
N ILE A 169 6.71 -7.43 9.46
CA ILE A 169 6.37 -8.06 8.17
C ILE A 169 7.33 -7.71 7.02
N LEU A 170 8.15 -6.68 7.17
CA LEU A 170 9.14 -6.28 6.18
C LEU A 170 10.41 -7.13 6.27
N ARG A 171 10.90 -7.60 5.13
CA ARG A 171 12.19 -8.30 5.03
C ARG A 171 13.35 -7.36 5.38
N PRO A 172 14.49 -7.89 5.87
CA PRO A 172 15.72 -7.12 5.94
C PRO A 172 16.07 -6.49 4.61
N ARG A 173 16.57 -5.24 4.64
CA ARG A 173 16.81 -4.43 3.43
C ARG A 173 15.54 -4.16 2.61
N GLY A 174 14.35 -4.45 3.13
CA GLY A 174 13.09 -4.08 2.49
C GLY A 174 12.90 -2.57 2.46
N THR A 175 12.05 -2.11 1.55
CA THR A 175 11.76 -0.68 1.36
C THR A 175 10.35 -0.35 1.83
N VAL A 176 10.19 0.81 2.45
CA VAL A 176 8.89 1.38 2.78
C VAL A 176 8.73 2.71 2.07
N ILE A 177 7.57 2.90 1.45
CA ILE A 177 7.15 4.18 0.87
C ILE A 177 5.98 4.68 1.69
N ILE A 178 6.18 5.76 2.44
CA ILE A 178 5.14 6.38 3.27
C ILE A 178 4.80 7.73 2.66
N ARG A 179 3.52 7.96 2.37
CA ARG A 179 3.03 9.21 1.79
C ARG A 179 2.02 9.84 2.74
N GLU A 180 2.36 11.01 3.26
CA GLU A 180 1.62 11.73 4.31
C GLU A 180 1.89 13.24 4.27
N ASP A 181 1.12 14.01 5.03
CA ASP A 181 1.46 15.39 5.35
C ASP A 181 2.80 15.47 6.09
N VAL A 182 3.60 16.48 5.76
CA VAL A 182 4.96 16.69 6.29
C VAL A 182 5.04 16.64 7.82
N ASP A 183 4.03 17.17 8.54
CA ASP A 183 4.06 17.21 10.01
C ASP A 183 3.96 15.81 10.64
N LEU A 184 3.26 14.88 9.97
CA LEU A 184 3.23 13.48 10.35
C LEU A 184 4.52 12.77 9.93
N LEU A 185 5.02 13.04 8.73
CA LEU A 185 6.25 12.38 8.25
C LEU A 185 7.47 12.67 9.12
N VAL A 186 7.62 13.88 9.65
CA VAL A 186 8.72 14.19 10.57
C VAL A 186 8.66 13.33 11.84
N LYS A 187 7.46 13.09 12.38
CA LYS A 187 7.25 12.21 13.54
C LYS A 187 7.53 10.75 13.20
N VAL A 188 7.01 10.28 12.07
CA VAL A 188 7.24 8.91 11.57
C VAL A 188 8.72 8.67 11.30
N LYS A 189 9.43 9.64 10.70
CA LYS A 189 10.88 9.60 10.48
C LYS A 189 11.64 9.49 11.79
N SER A 190 11.30 10.30 12.81
CA SER A 190 11.96 10.21 14.12
C SER A 190 11.83 8.81 14.75
N LEU A 191 10.68 8.16 14.61
CA LEU A 191 10.47 6.79 15.09
C LEU A 191 11.24 5.77 14.24
N ALA A 192 11.20 5.90 12.91
CA ALA A 192 11.94 5.04 11.98
C ALA A 192 13.46 5.10 12.23
N ASP A 193 14.01 6.28 12.44
CA ASP A 193 15.43 6.47 12.77
C ASP A 193 15.77 5.82 14.12
N GLY A 194 14.87 5.92 15.12
CA GLY A 194 14.99 5.21 16.40
C GLY A 194 14.98 3.68 16.26
N MET A 195 14.24 3.15 15.28
CA MET A 195 14.26 1.74 14.88
C MET A 195 15.47 1.38 14.00
N ARG A 196 16.43 2.30 13.80
CA ARG A 196 17.62 2.12 12.93
C ARG A 196 17.28 1.88 11.46
N TRP A 197 16.14 2.37 10.99
CA TRP A 197 15.87 2.40 9.58
C TRP A 197 16.58 3.58 8.92
N GLU A 198 17.06 3.39 7.70
CA GLU A 198 17.61 4.49 6.90
C GLU A 198 16.46 5.21 6.20
N SER A 199 16.20 6.45 6.56
CA SER A 199 15.02 7.18 6.07
C SER A 199 15.36 8.55 5.46
N GLN A 200 14.71 8.86 4.33
CA GLN A 200 14.87 10.11 3.59
C GLN A 200 13.50 10.66 3.17
N ILE A 201 13.29 11.97 3.35
CA ILE A 201 12.08 12.66 2.86
C ILE A 201 12.36 13.17 1.45
N VAL A 202 11.40 12.96 0.55
CA VAL A 202 11.43 13.35 -0.85
C VAL A 202 10.19 14.17 -1.18
N ASP A 203 10.34 15.07 -2.15
CA ASP A 203 9.28 15.94 -2.64
C ASP A 203 8.16 15.19 -3.36
N HIS A 204 6.99 15.82 -3.36
CA HIS A 204 5.80 15.40 -4.10
C HIS A 204 6.03 15.48 -5.62
N GLU A 205 5.28 14.71 -6.40
CA GLU A 205 5.30 14.75 -7.87
C GLU A 205 4.81 16.09 -8.49
N ASP A 206 4.31 17.01 -7.66
CA ASP A 206 3.83 18.34 -8.06
C ASP A 206 4.75 19.45 -7.53
N GLY A 207 5.90 19.06 -6.97
CA GLY A 207 6.96 19.96 -6.57
C GLY A 207 7.14 20.12 -5.05
N PRO A 208 8.15 20.92 -4.65
CA PRO A 208 8.59 21.04 -3.26
C PRO A 208 7.64 21.83 -2.35
N LEU A 209 6.71 22.61 -2.92
CA LEU A 209 5.78 23.42 -2.12
C LEU A 209 4.54 22.65 -1.63
N VAL A 210 4.32 21.43 -2.15
CA VAL A 210 3.21 20.58 -1.69
C VAL A 210 3.53 20.02 -0.31
N ARG A 211 2.58 20.15 0.62
CA ARG A 211 2.71 19.68 2.01
C ARG A 211 2.74 18.16 2.14
N GLU A 212 2.01 17.46 1.28
CA GLU A 212 2.13 16.01 1.17
C GLU A 212 3.51 15.67 0.63
N LYS A 213 4.22 14.78 1.31
CA LYS A 213 5.59 14.37 1.00
C LYS A 213 5.69 12.86 0.98
N ILE A 214 6.85 12.36 0.57
CA ILE A 214 7.14 10.93 0.52
C ILE A 214 8.33 10.65 1.43
N LEU A 215 8.15 9.82 2.45
CA LEU A 215 9.24 9.27 3.24
C LEU A 215 9.61 7.91 2.68
N LEU A 216 10.82 7.81 2.14
CA LEU A 216 11.42 6.58 1.70
C LEU A 216 12.23 6.02 2.86
N VAL A 217 12.00 4.75 3.17
CA VAL A 217 12.70 4.08 4.26
C VAL A 217 13.26 2.76 3.79
N VAL A 218 14.47 2.44 4.23
CA VAL A 218 15.12 1.14 4.02
C VAL A 218 15.40 0.54 5.39
N LYS A 219 14.82 -0.64 5.63
CA LYS A 219 15.09 -1.38 6.86
C LYS A 219 16.51 -1.92 6.81
N THR A 220 17.36 -1.49 7.75
CA THR A 220 18.72 -2.01 7.80
C THR A 220 18.72 -3.47 8.27
N TYR A 221 19.74 -4.24 7.90
CA TYR A 221 19.97 -5.56 8.47
C TYR A 221 20.91 -5.37 9.64
N TRP A 222 20.44 -5.61 10.86
CA TRP A 222 21.29 -5.64 12.04
C TRP A 222 21.16 -6.99 12.73
N THR A 223 22.31 -7.62 12.97
CA THR A 223 22.41 -8.79 13.84
C THR A 223 22.99 -8.38 15.20
N ALA A 224 22.61 -9.07 16.28
CA ALA A 224 23.18 -8.81 17.61
C ALA A 224 24.71 -8.95 17.61
N HIS A 225 25.25 -9.82 16.74
CA HIS A 225 26.68 -10.03 16.59
C HIS A 225 27.42 -8.78 16.10
N GLU A 226 26.93 -8.11 15.04
CA GLU A 226 27.57 -6.89 14.50
C GLU A 226 27.59 -5.72 15.51
N ALA A 227 26.58 -5.65 16.39
CA ALA A 227 26.54 -4.67 17.46
C ALA A 227 27.62 -4.92 18.51
N MET A 228 27.86 -6.18 18.89
CA MET A 228 28.91 -6.58 19.84
C MET A 228 30.32 -6.36 19.27
N THR A 229 30.53 -6.61 17.98
CA THR A 229 31.84 -6.37 17.32
C THR A 229 32.17 -4.88 17.26
N LYS A 230 31.18 -4.00 17.02
CA LYS A 230 31.35 -2.53 17.06
C LYS A 230 31.61 -1.98 18.47
N ILE A 231 31.11 -2.65 19.50
CA ILE A 231 31.38 -2.28 20.90
C ILE A 231 32.81 -2.71 21.26
N SER A 232 33.21 -3.94 20.91
CA SER A 232 34.57 -4.45 21.13
C SER A 232 35.64 -3.57 20.47
N SER A 233 35.40 -3.10 19.23
CA SER A 233 36.34 -2.20 18.54
C SER A 233 36.35 -0.75 19.04
N ARG A 234 35.37 -0.33 19.85
CA ARG A 234 35.35 1.00 20.50
C ARG A 234 35.96 0.98 21.90
N THR A 235 36.00 -0.17 22.57
CA THR A 235 36.64 -0.34 23.88
C THR A 235 38.15 -0.56 23.78
N VAL A 236 38.68 -0.82 22.57
CA VAL A 236 40.11 -0.84 22.26
C VAL A 236 40.51 0.53 21.68
N LYS A 237 40.45 1.57 22.50
CA LYS A 237 41.16 2.85 22.33
C LYS A 237 41.44 3.45 23.69
#